data_AF-E3LJ65-F1
#
_entry.id   AF-E3LJ65-F1
#
_cell.length_a   1.000
_cell.length_b   1.000
_cell.length_c   1.000
_cell.angle_alpha   90.00
_cell.angle_beta   90.00
_cell.angle_gamma   90.00
#
_symmetry.space_group_name_H-M   'P 1'
#
loop_
_entity.id
_entity.type
_entity.pdbx_description
1 polymer ?
#
loop_
_entity_poly.entity_id
_entity_poly.type
_entity_poly.pdbx_seq_one_letter_code
_entity_poly.pdbx_strand_id
1 'polypeptide(L)'
;MIFCFILIFLLPHQLLTVEWSNGTLSRWKRVQKSRVTIVDPSLVTGPNSLLNLAELTTRNLEEYIGEMDHPTTTEKALEFVATYGLLANERECEQDWCSQYMSLVKDSSKKNDMLVWRCSTCKSDGMSSKVSIRENSFFEGLRIPLQKVLYIAADWIENPTKTAKDSAAYFETSENTISDYHEWFRDMTQQWWEREAGMNKNIMLGGPGTIVEIDESAMYKAKYHRGHMLRRPTIWIFGMLERGTGKAAMFVVPRRNRRTLFPLIQAHVRPRKLTE
;
A
#
# COMPACT_ATOMS: atom_id res chain seq x y z
N MET A 1 -1.19 -7.76 7.96
CA MET A 1 -0.08 -6.90 7.48
C MET A 1 -0.32 -6.23 6.11
N ILE A 2 -1.16 -6.77 5.20
CA ILE A 2 -1.54 -6.09 3.94
C ILE A 2 -2.23 -4.73 4.17
N PHE A 3 -2.94 -4.57 5.29
CA PHE A 3 -3.55 -3.29 5.64
C PHE A 3 -2.54 -2.19 5.89
N CYS A 4 -1.38 -2.49 6.48
CA CYS A 4 -0.30 -1.51 6.56
C CYS A 4 0.12 -1.09 5.14
N PHE A 5 0.33 -2.01 4.20
CA PHE A 5 0.77 -1.67 2.83
C PHE A 5 -0.09 -0.65 2.10
N ILE A 6 -1.40 -0.74 2.26
CA ILE A 6 -2.33 0.12 1.53
C ILE A 6 -2.63 1.43 2.29
N LEU A 7 -2.60 1.39 3.63
CA LEU A 7 -2.84 2.57 4.48
C LEU A 7 -1.66 3.53 4.59
N ILE A 8 -0.46 3.08 4.20
CA ILE A 8 0.77 3.87 4.17
C ILE A 8 0.65 5.12 3.29
N PHE A 9 -0.30 5.15 2.36
CA PHE A 9 -0.38 6.19 1.34
C PHE A 9 -1.44 7.29 1.55
N LEU A 10 -2.38 7.16 2.49
CA LEU A 10 -3.63 7.97 2.41
C LEU A 10 -3.89 8.98 3.53
N LEU A 11 -2.89 9.33 4.33
CA LEU A 11 -2.96 10.46 5.28
C LEU A 11 -1.60 11.19 5.37
N PRO A 12 -1.50 12.50 5.10
CA PRO A 12 -1.95 13.23 3.91
C PRO A 12 -0.78 14.01 3.24
N HIS A 13 -0.70 14.02 1.92
CA HIS A 13 -0.08 15.14 1.21
C HIS A 13 -1.09 16.30 1.26
N GLN A 14 -0.89 17.27 2.15
CA GLN A 14 -1.65 18.52 2.12
C GLN A 14 -1.32 19.25 0.81
N LEU A 15 -2.21 19.18 -0.16
CA LEU A 15 -2.22 20.09 -1.30
C LEU A 15 -2.70 21.45 -0.79
N LEU A 16 -1.78 22.41 -0.73
CA LEU A 16 -2.08 23.82 -0.56
C LEU A 16 -2.95 24.28 -1.75
N THR A 17 -4.24 24.49 -1.53
CA THR A 17 -5.10 25.17 -2.49
C THR A 17 -4.86 26.67 -2.37
N VAL A 18 -4.34 27.27 -3.44
CA VAL A 18 -4.26 28.72 -3.61
C VAL A 18 -5.60 29.19 -4.19
N GLU A 19 -6.32 30.01 -3.45
CA GLU A 19 -7.52 30.70 -3.95
C GLU A 19 -7.12 31.80 -4.94
N TRP A 20 -7.73 31.78 -6.12
CA TRP A 20 -7.81 32.94 -7.00
C TRP A 20 -9.27 33.24 -7.31
N SER A 21 -9.71 34.45 -6.98
CA SER A 21 -11.06 34.92 -7.22
C SER A 21 -11.17 35.70 -8.53
N ASN A 22 -12.26 35.37 -9.25
CA ASN A 22 -13.10 36.20 -10.12
C ASN A 22 -12.65 36.59 -11.54
N GLY A 23 -13.51 36.26 -12.51
CA GLY A 23 -13.56 36.88 -13.83
C GLY A 23 -14.42 36.11 -14.85
N THR A 24 -15.70 36.48 -14.95
CA THR A 24 -16.77 35.89 -15.77
C THR A 24 -16.50 35.73 -17.28
N LEU A 25 -17.10 34.69 -17.87
CA LEU A 25 -18.06 34.81 -19.00
C LEU A 25 -18.86 33.50 -19.15
N SER A 26 -20.18 33.61 -19.04
CA SER A 26 -21.11 32.49 -19.18
C SER A 26 -21.22 32.04 -20.64
N ARG A 27 -20.81 30.82 -20.94
CA ARG A 27 -21.05 30.18 -22.24
C ARG A 27 -21.66 28.80 -22.03
N TRP A 28 -22.96 28.70 -22.37
CA TRP A 28 -23.77 27.49 -22.53
C TRP A 28 -23.36 26.27 -21.68
N LYS A 29 -23.96 26.13 -20.49
CA LYS A 29 -23.90 24.86 -19.74
C LYS A 29 -24.57 23.77 -20.56
N ARG A 30 -23.77 22.94 -21.22
CA ARG A 30 -24.23 21.66 -21.80
C ARG A 30 -24.80 20.81 -20.68
N VAL A 31 -25.90 20.10 -20.97
CA VAL A 31 -26.60 19.22 -20.02
C VAL A 31 -25.61 18.27 -19.37
N GLN A 32 -25.56 18.26 -18.03
CA GLN A 32 -24.77 17.33 -17.24
C GLN A 32 -25.18 15.90 -17.62
N LYS A 33 -24.25 15.11 -18.14
CA LYS A 33 -24.50 13.68 -18.33
C LYS A 33 -24.56 12.99 -16.97
N SER A 34 -25.29 11.87 -16.92
CA SER A 34 -25.40 11.03 -15.74
C SER A 34 -24.01 10.74 -15.18
N ARG A 35 -23.80 11.10 -13.91
CA ARG A 35 -22.63 10.79 -13.10
C ARG A 35 -22.35 9.28 -13.18
N VAL A 36 -21.15 8.89 -13.62
CA VAL A 36 -20.73 7.48 -13.71
C VAL A 36 -19.69 7.24 -12.64
N THR A 37 -19.92 6.22 -11.83
CA THR A 37 -19.05 5.80 -10.74
C THR A 37 -18.68 4.33 -10.92
N ILE A 38 -17.58 3.89 -10.32
CA ILE A 38 -17.18 2.46 -10.30
C ILE A 38 -18.11 1.70 -9.34
N VAL A 39 -18.25 2.21 -8.12
CA VAL A 39 -19.20 1.74 -7.10
C VAL A 39 -20.15 2.87 -6.72
N ASP A 40 -21.29 2.53 -6.10
CA ASP A 40 -22.17 3.55 -5.53
C ASP A 40 -21.37 4.43 -4.54
N PRO A 41 -21.42 5.77 -4.65
CA PRO A 41 -20.69 6.67 -3.75
C PRO A 41 -20.93 6.42 -2.26
N SER A 42 -22.09 5.90 -1.87
CA SER A 42 -22.40 5.55 -0.48
C SER A 42 -21.60 4.36 0.05
N LEU A 43 -21.03 3.54 -0.83
CA LEU A 43 -20.18 2.40 -0.47
C LEU A 43 -18.71 2.79 -0.32
N VAL A 44 -18.30 3.98 -0.76
CA VAL A 44 -16.91 4.42 -0.62
C VAL A 44 -16.61 4.73 0.84
N THR A 45 -15.82 3.86 1.47
CA THR A 45 -15.45 3.96 2.89
C THR A 45 -14.05 4.53 3.10
N GLY A 46 -13.27 4.62 2.03
CA GLY A 46 -11.92 5.13 2.06
C GLY A 46 -10.91 4.19 2.74
N PRO A 47 -9.65 4.63 2.83
CA PRO A 47 -8.55 3.70 3.06
C PRO A 47 -8.53 3.16 4.48
N ASN A 48 -8.82 4.00 5.49
CA ASN A 48 -8.84 3.64 6.91
C ASN A 48 -9.73 2.43 7.22
N SER A 49 -10.79 2.26 6.43
CA SER A 49 -11.74 1.15 6.59
C SER A 49 -11.13 -0.22 6.26
N LEU A 50 -9.98 -0.25 5.57
CA LEU A 50 -9.21 -1.47 5.37
C LEU A 50 -8.76 -2.09 6.70
N LEU A 51 -8.50 -1.30 7.76
CA LEU A 51 -8.12 -1.84 9.08
C LEU A 51 -9.20 -2.70 9.73
N ASN A 52 -10.45 -2.55 9.30
CA ASN A 52 -11.59 -3.26 9.89
C ASN A 52 -11.84 -4.63 9.25
N LEU A 53 -11.16 -4.90 8.13
CA LEU A 53 -11.26 -6.19 7.45
C LEU A 53 -10.46 -7.26 8.21
N ALA A 54 -10.87 -8.52 8.03
CA ALA A 54 -10.04 -9.65 8.45
C ALA A 54 -8.70 -9.61 7.72
N GLU A 55 -7.62 -10.07 8.35
CA GLU A 55 -6.29 -10.06 7.71
C GLU A 55 -6.36 -10.65 6.31
N LEU A 56 -6.03 -9.82 5.31
CA LEU A 56 -5.95 -10.26 3.93
C LEU A 56 -4.74 -11.18 3.79
N THR A 57 -5.01 -12.36 3.26
CA THR A 57 -4.06 -13.45 3.07
C THR A 57 -4.19 -14.02 1.66
N THR A 58 -3.19 -14.73 1.16
CA THR A 58 -3.30 -15.41 -0.15
C THR A 58 -4.49 -16.39 -0.21
N ARG A 59 -5.01 -16.81 0.96
CA ARG A 59 -6.14 -17.75 1.10
C ARG A 59 -7.52 -17.12 1.03
N ASN A 60 -7.68 -15.87 1.46
CA ASN A 60 -8.98 -15.17 1.45
C ASN A 60 -9.05 -14.02 0.44
N LEU A 61 -7.93 -13.64 -0.18
CA LEU A 61 -7.87 -12.48 -1.06
C LEU A 61 -8.82 -12.62 -2.27
N GLU A 62 -9.07 -13.84 -2.76
CA GLU A 62 -10.05 -14.12 -3.81
C GLU A 62 -11.49 -13.75 -3.42
N GLU A 63 -11.84 -13.80 -2.13
CA GLU A 63 -13.15 -13.38 -1.63
C GLU A 63 -13.37 -11.88 -1.80
N TYR A 64 -12.28 -11.09 -1.84
CA TYR A 64 -12.32 -9.63 -1.94
C TYR A 64 -12.08 -9.14 -3.36
N ILE A 65 -11.07 -9.67 -4.04
CA ILE A 65 -10.64 -9.18 -5.36
C ILE A 65 -10.76 -10.22 -6.47
N GLY A 66 -11.30 -11.40 -6.15
CA GLY A 66 -11.49 -12.52 -7.07
C GLY A 66 -10.21 -13.27 -7.42
N GLU A 67 -10.36 -14.43 -8.04
CA GLU A 67 -9.25 -15.29 -8.47
C GLU A 67 -8.34 -14.58 -9.49
N MET A 68 -7.03 -14.82 -9.36
CA MET A 68 -6.00 -14.20 -10.20
C MET A 68 -6.14 -14.61 -11.68
N ASP A 69 -5.94 -13.65 -12.58
CA ASP A 69 -5.94 -13.84 -14.05
C ASP A 69 -7.27 -14.34 -14.65
N HIS A 70 -8.38 -14.26 -13.89
CA HIS A 70 -9.72 -14.54 -14.40
C HIS A 70 -10.42 -13.26 -14.93
N PRO A 71 -10.96 -13.23 -16.16
CA PRO A 71 -11.51 -11.99 -16.73
C PRO A 71 -12.69 -11.39 -15.94
N THR A 72 -13.52 -12.23 -15.33
CA THR A 72 -14.70 -11.77 -14.56
C THR A 72 -14.33 -11.22 -13.18
N THR A 73 -13.10 -11.43 -12.70
CA THR A 73 -12.66 -10.99 -11.37
C THR A 73 -12.00 -9.62 -11.39
N THR A 74 -11.71 -9.09 -12.59
CA THR A 74 -11.16 -7.74 -12.76
C THR A 74 -12.13 -6.66 -12.28
N GLU A 75 -13.44 -6.85 -12.49
CA GLU A 75 -14.48 -5.93 -12.00
C GLU A 75 -14.51 -5.92 -10.47
N LYS A 76 -14.47 -7.11 -9.84
CA LYS A 76 -14.43 -7.26 -8.39
C LYS A 76 -13.20 -6.58 -7.76
N ALA A 77 -12.03 -6.76 -8.37
CA ALA A 77 -10.82 -6.07 -7.94
C ALA A 77 -10.96 -4.54 -8.09
N LEU A 78 -11.54 -4.06 -9.18
CA LEU A 78 -11.77 -2.64 -9.45
C LEU A 78 -12.73 -2.01 -8.41
N GLU A 79 -13.84 -2.70 -8.11
CA GLU A 79 -14.80 -2.28 -7.10
C GLU A 79 -14.17 -2.24 -5.71
N PHE A 80 -13.38 -3.25 -5.35
CA PHE A 80 -12.66 -3.29 -4.08
C PHE A 80 -11.73 -2.08 -3.93
N VAL A 81 -10.85 -1.84 -4.90
CA VAL A 81 -9.88 -0.73 -4.80
C VAL A 81 -10.56 0.65 -4.85
N ALA A 82 -11.70 0.79 -5.53
CA ALA A 82 -12.50 2.03 -5.52
C ALA A 82 -13.22 2.24 -4.18
N THR A 83 -13.80 1.19 -3.60
CA THR A 83 -14.50 1.18 -2.30
C THR A 83 -13.60 1.72 -1.19
N TYR A 84 -12.33 1.30 -1.18
CA TYR A 84 -11.34 1.73 -0.21
C TYR A 84 -10.54 2.97 -0.64
N GLY A 85 -10.94 3.66 -1.72
CA GLY A 85 -10.33 4.93 -2.13
C GLY A 85 -8.88 4.81 -2.63
N LEU A 86 -8.48 3.64 -3.11
CA LEU A 86 -7.15 3.41 -3.69
C LEU A 86 -7.10 3.78 -5.17
N LEU A 87 -8.28 3.85 -5.79
CA LEU A 87 -8.54 4.47 -7.08
C LEU A 87 -9.66 5.49 -6.95
N ALA A 88 -9.65 6.48 -7.83
CA ALA A 88 -10.75 7.43 -7.94
C ALA A 88 -12.03 6.71 -8.38
N ASN A 89 -13.09 6.77 -7.56
CA ASN A 89 -14.40 6.19 -7.88
C ASN A 89 -15.09 6.90 -9.06
N GLU A 90 -14.75 8.16 -9.27
CA GLU A 90 -15.26 9.02 -10.33
C GLU A 90 -14.25 10.12 -10.65
N ARG A 91 -14.46 10.81 -11.78
CA ARG A 91 -13.56 11.88 -12.20
C ARG A 91 -14.29 12.98 -12.93
N GLU A 92 -13.88 14.21 -12.67
CA GLU A 92 -14.27 15.39 -13.43
C GLU A 92 -13.24 15.70 -14.51
N CYS A 93 -13.70 16.26 -15.62
CA CYS A 93 -12.82 16.67 -16.70
C CYS A 93 -11.92 17.84 -16.25
N GLU A 94 -10.62 17.67 -16.41
CA GLU A 94 -9.58 18.66 -16.04
C GLU A 94 -9.53 19.89 -16.95
N GLN A 95 -10.39 19.96 -17.98
CA GLN A 95 -10.47 21.12 -18.86
C GLN A 95 -11.29 22.22 -18.18
N ASP A 96 -10.70 23.41 -18.02
CA ASP A 96 -11.26 24.56 -17.31
C ASP A 96 -12.69 24.93 -17.73
N TRP A 97 -13.02 24.74 -19.01
CA TRP A 97 -14.32 25.10 -19.58
C TRP A 97 -15.36 23.98 -19.54
N CYS A 98 -14.96 22.74 -19.19
CA CYS A 98 -15.83 21.56 -19.29
C CYS A 98 -16.41 21.15 -17.93
N SER A 99 -15.55 20.90 -16.93
CA SER A 99 -15.91 20.43 -15.57
C SER A 99 -17.07 19.41 -15.54
N GLN A 100 -17.13 18.52 -16.54
CA GLN A 100 -18.15 17.48 -16.63
C GLN A 100 -17.62 16.19 -16.03
N TYR A 101 -18.49 15.41 -15.40
CA TYR A 101 -18.14 14.04 -15.02
C TYR A 101 -17.80 13.21 -16.25
N MET A 102 -16.74 12.41 -16.10
CA MET A 102 -16.22 11.54 -17.15
C MET A 102 -16.92 10.19 -17.12
N SER A 103 -16.93 9.50 -18.27
CA SER A 103 -17.41 8.13 -18.37
C SER A 103 -16.23 7.15 -18.36
N LEU A 104 -16.38 6.02 -17.69
CA LEU A 104 -15.44 4.91 -17.76
C LEU A 104 -15.63 4.14 -19.07
N VAL A 105 -14.57 3.96 -19.85
CA VAL A 105 -14.65 3.31 -21.17
C VAL A 105 -13.52 2.30 -21.37
N LYS A 106 -13.80 1.24 -22.14
CA LYS A 106 -12.79 0.27 -22.56
C LYS A 106 -11.82 0.90 -23.56
N ASP A 107 -10.53 0.69 -23.34
CA ASP A 107 -9.45 1.13 -24.22
C ASP A 107 -8.36 0.05 -24.29
N SER A 108 -8.31 -0.67 -25.41
CA SER A 108 -7.37 -1.77 -25.66
C SER A 108 -5.90 -1.32 -25.72
N SER A 109 -5.62 -0.01 -25.83
CA SER A 109 -4.25 0.49 -25.72
C SER A 109 -3.68 0.38 -24.30
N LYS A 110 -4.54 0.26 -23.28
CA LYS A 110 -4.16 0.07 -21.88
C LYS A 110 -4.13 -1.41 -21.55
N LYS A 111 -2.98 -2.06 -21.75
CA LYS A 111 -2.81 -3.51 -21.65
C LYS A 111 -3.16 -4.13 -20.28
N ASN A 112 -3.06 -3.37 -19.19
CA ASN A 112 -3.18 -3.91 -17.84
C ASN A 112 -4.63 -3.99 -17.34
N ASP A 113 -5.41 -2.91 -17.49
CA ASP A 113 -6.79 -2.85 -16.97
C ASP A 113 -7.83 -2.54 -18.06
N MET A 114 -7.37 -2.22 -19.27
CA MET A 114 -8.21 -1.93 -20.44
C MET A 114 -9.26 -0.84 -20.22
N LEU A 115 -9.11 0.02 -19.20
CA LEU A 115 -10.09 1.04 -18.83
C LEU A 115 -9.44 2.43 -18.74
N VAL A 116 -10.18 3.45 -19.17
CA VAL A 116 -9.81 4.86 -19.04
C VAL A 116 -11.03 5.71 -18.70
N TRP A 117 -10.81 6.82 -18.00
CA TRP A 117 -11.77 7.90 -17.90
C TRP A 117 -11.76 8.69 -19.21
N ARG A 118 -12.95 9.00 -19.75
CA ARG A 118 -13.06 9.83 -20.96
C ARG A 118 -14.19 10.84 -20.84
N CYS A 119 -13.90 12.11 -21.10
CA CYS A 119 -14.92 13.14 -21.17
C CYS A 119 -15.63 13.08 -22.53
N SER A 120 -16.93 12.84 -22.51
CA SER A 120 -17.72 12.77 -23.73
C SER A 120 -17.95 14.14 -24.38
N THR A 121 -17.99 15.22 -23.60
CA THR A 121 -18.14 16.60 -24.10
C THR A 121 -16.90 17.03 -24.87
N CYS A 122 -15.71 16.83 -24.31
CA CYS A 122 -14.45 17.09 -25.03
C CYS A 122 -14.30 16.20 -26.26
N LYS A 123 -14.76 14.94 -26.20
CA LYS A 123 -14.80 14.06 -27.38
C LYS A 123 -15.67 14.63 -28.49
N SER A 124 -16.87 15.15 -28.17
CA SER A 124 -17.75 15.79 -29.15
C SER A 124 -17.11 17.02 -29.78
N ASP A 125 -16.25 17.72 -29.05
CA ASP A 125 -15.50 18.89 -29.53
C ASP A 125 -14.17 18.51 -30.21
N GLY A 126 -13.96 17.23 -30.53
CA GLY A 126 -12.77 16.74 -31.23
C GLY A 126 -11.51 16.63 -30.37
N MET A 127 -11.60 16.88 -29.06
CA MET A 127 -10.46 16.85 -28.14
C MET A 127 -10.28 15.47 -27.48
N SER A 128 -9.03 15.10 -27.25
CA SER A 128 -8.69 13.96 -26.39
C SER A 128 -8.76 14.37 -24.93
N SER A 129 -9.48 13.59 -24.14
CA SER A 129 -9.65 13.76 -22.68
C SER A 129 -9.53 12.42 -21.98
N LYS A 130 -8.73 11.50 -22.55
CA LYS A 130 -8.51 10.19 -21.96
C LYS A 130 -7.57 10.33 -20.79
N VAL A 131 -7.95 9.80 -19.64
CA VAL A 131 -7.06 9.72 -18.49
C VAL A 131 -7.08 8.31 -17.91
N SER A 132 -5.91 7.85 -17.46
CA SER A 132 -5.78 6.53 -16.83
C SER A 132 -6.70 6.42 -15.62
N ILE A 133 -7.26 5.23 -15.38
CA ILE A 133 -7.95 4.96 -14.10
C ILE A 133 -6.98 5.03 -12.91
N ARG A 134 -5.67 4.85 -13.16
CA ARG A 134 -4.61 4.85 -12.15
C ARG A 134 -3.99 6.22 -11.88
N GLU A 135 -4.37 7.26 -12.62
CA GLU A 135 -3.77 8.58 -12.44
C GLU A 135 -4.05 9.11 -11.02
N ASN A 136 -3.07 9.77 -10.39
CA ASN A 136 -3.17 10.32 -9.04
C ASN A 136 -3.69 9.31 -8.00
N SER A 137 -3.25 8.06 -8.10
CA SER A 137 -3.72 6.96 -7.27
C SER A 137 -2.57 6.11 -6.75
N PHE A 138 -2.87 5.19 -5.83
CA PHE A 138 -1.89 4.23 -5.32
C PHE A 138 -1.25 3.38 -6.43
N PHE A 139 -1.95 3.16 -7.54
CA PHE A 139 -1.50 2.31 -8.63
C PHE A 139 -0.83 3.07 -9.78
N GLU A 140 -0.61 4.38 -9.62
CA GLU A 140 0.01 5.22 -10.65
C GLU A 140 1.40 4.70 -11.04
N GLY A 141 1.69 4.67 -12.35
CA GLY A 141 2.97 4.20 -12.88
C GLY A 141 3.22 2.68 -12.83
N LEU A 142 2.39 1.91 -12.11
CA LEU A 142 2.53 0.46 -12.01
C LEU A 142 2.26 -0.24 -13.35
N ARG A 143 3.07 -1.27 -13.65
CA ARG A 143 3.14 -1.92 -14.96
C ARG A 143 2.44 -3.29 -15.07
N ILE A 144 1.80 -3.76 -14.01
CA ILE A 144 0.99 -4.99 -14.00
C ILE A 144 -0.46 -4.69 -13.57
N PRO A 145 -1.44 -5.56 -13.87
CA PRO A 145 -2.85 -5.38 -13.48
C PRO A 145 -3.05 -5.15 -11.98
N LEU A 146 -4.05 -4.34 -11.61
CA LEU A 146 -4.35 -3.94 -10.22
C LEU A 146 -4.43 -5.15 -9.29
N GLN A 147 -5.18 -6.17 -9.71
CA GLN A 147 -5.39 -7.40 -8.96
C GLN A 147 -4.07 -8.14 -8.69
N LYS A 148 -3.20 -8.25 -9.70
CA LYS A 148 -1.90 -8.94 -9.58
C LYS A 148 -0.96 -8.21 -8.61
N VAL A 149 -1.02 -6.88 -8.51
CA VAL A 149 -0.25 -6.11 -7.51
C VAL A 149 -0.61 -6.56 -6.08
N LEU A 150 -1.90 -6.72 -5.80
CA LEU A 150 -2.39 -7.09 -4.47
C LEU A 150 -2.01 -8.54 -4.11
N TYR A 151 -2.07 -9.47 -5.06
CA TYR A 151 -1.60 -10.84 -4.85
C TYR A 151 -0.08 -10.92 -4.62
N ILE A 152 0.72 -10.15 -5.36
CA ILE A 152 2.18 -10.09 -5.14
C ILE A 152 2.49 -9.52 -3.75
N ALA A 153 1.74 -8.50 -3.30
CA ALA A 153 1.87 -7.97 -1.94
C ALA A 153 1.54 -9.02 -0.87
N ALA A 154 0.47 -9.80 -1.05
CA ALA A 154 0.12 -10.88 -0.15
C ALA A 154 1.20 -11.97 -0.09
N ASP A 155 1.68 -12.43 -1.24
CA ASP A 155 2.75 -13.44 -1.33
C ASP A 155 4.04 -12.97 -0.67
N TRP A 156 4.43 -11.71 -0.89
CA TRP A 156 5.63 -11.13 -0.31
C TRP A 156 5.60 -11.10 1.23
N ILE A 157 4.42 -10.84 1.81
CA ILE A 157 4.23 -10.80 3.26
C ILE A 157 4.25 -12.20 3.87
N GLU A 158 3.53 -13.14 3.25
CA GLU A 158 3.34 -14.48 3.81
C GLU A 158 4.53 -15.40 3.60
N ASN A 159 5.28 -15.18 2.52
CA ASN A 159 6.36 -16.04 2.10
C ASN A 159 7.70 -15.27 2.05
N PRO A 160 8.19 -14.70 3.17
CA PRO A 160 9.38 -13.86 3.20
C PRO A 160 10.68 -14.60 2.80
N THR A 161 10.68 -15.94 2.82
CA THR A 161 11.80 -16.77 2.39
C THR A 161 11.74 -17.16 0.90
N LYS A 162 10.62 -16.89 0.22
CA LYS A 162 10.43 -17.22 -1.20
C LYS A 162 11.31 -16.31 -2.05
N THR A 163 12.00 -16.90 -3.03
CA THR A 163 12.91 -16.12 -3.88
C THR A 163 12.12 -15.31 -4.92
N ALA A 164 12.70 -14.19 -5.38
CA ALA A 164 12.09 -13.40 -6.45
C ALA A 164 11.85 -14.24 -7.72
N LYS A 165 12.72 -15.22 -7.99
CA LYS A 165 12.58 -16.17 -9.10
C LYS A 165 11.34 -17.06 -8.93
N ASP A 166 11.11 -17.60 -7.74
CA ASP A 166 9.97 -18.48 -7.48
C ASP A 166 8.65 -17.69 -7.55
N SER A 167 8.62 -16.47 -7.01
CA SER A 167 7.47 -15.57 -7.16
C SER A 167 7.26 -15.16 -8.62
N ALA A 168 8.32 -14.90 -9.38
CA ALA A 168 8.22 -14.56 -10.80
C ALA A 168 7.62 -15.70 -11.63
N ALA A 169 8.03 -16.95 -11.35
CA ALA A 169 7.44 -18.13 -11.96
C ALA A 169 5.96 -18.29 -11.59
N TYR A 170 5.60 -18.07 -10.32
CA TYR A 170 4.21 -18.17 -9.85
C TYR A 170 3.28 -17.12 -10.47
N PHE A 171 3.74 -15.88 -10.61
CA PHE A 171 2.95 -14.76 -11.13
C PHE A 171 3.05 -14.57 -12.65
N GLU A 172 3.78 -15.46 -13.33
CA GLU A 172 4.05 -15.39 -14.77
C GLU A 172 4.61 -14.02 -15.19
N THR A 173 5.59 -13.53 -14.44
CA THR A 173 6.22 -12.23 -14.68
C THR A 173 7.75 -12.34 -14.63
N SER A 174 8.45 -11.23 -14.87
CA SER A 174 9.92 -11.24 -14.82
C SER A 174 10.44 -11.13 -13.38
N GLU A 175 11.58 -11.76 -13.11
CA GLU A 175 12.27 -11.64 -11.81
C GLU A 175 12.62 -10.18 -11.48
N ASN A 176 12.95 -9.38 -12.50
CA ASN A 176 13.18 -7.94 -12.35
C ASN A 176 11.91 -7.23 -11.87
N THR A 177 10.76 -7.53 -12.47
CA THR A 177 9.48 -6.97 -12.03
C THR A 177 9.20 -7.33 -10.58
N ILE A 178 9.30 -8.59 -10.18
CA ILE A 178 9.12 -8.97 -8.77
C ILE A 178 10.09 -8.22 -7.85
N SER A 179 11.35 -8.09 -8.26
CA SER A 179 12.38 -7.38 -7.48
C SER A 179 12.02 -5.91 -7.29
N ASP A 180 11.56 -5.22 -8.34
CA ASP A 180 11.12 -3.82 -8.31
C ASP A 180 9.93 -3.65 -7.35
N TYR A 181 8.95 -4.55 -7.38
CA TYR A 181 7.79 -4.48 -6.47
C TYR A 181 8.19 -4.80 -5.03
N HIS A 182 9.06 -5.78 -4.81
CA HIS A 182 9.60 -6.06 -3.47
C HIS A 182 10.40 -4.87 -2.91
N GLU A 183 11.12 -4.13 -3.76
CA GLU A 183 11.81 -2.90 -3.36
C GLU A 183 10.82 -1.81 -2.99
N TRP A 184 9.83 -1.57 -3.84
CA TRP A 184 8.75 -0.63 -3.54
C TRP A 184 8.00 -0.96 -2.24
N PHE A 185 7.72 -2.24 -1.98
CA PHE A 185 7.12 -2.69 -0.71
C PHE A 185 8.03 -2.42 0.49
N ARG A 186 9.34 -2.67 0.37
CA ARG A 186 10.30 -2.34 1.43
C ARG A 186 10.33 -0.84 1.71
N ASP A 187 10.36 -0.01 0.68
CA ASP A 187 10.35 1.45 0.82
C ASP A 187 9.08 1.95 1.51
N MET A 188 7.92 1.41 1.15
CA MET A 188 6.66 1.71 1.83
C MET A 188 6.70 1.31 3.30
N THR A 189 7.17 0.10 3.60
CA THR A 189 7.30 -0.40 4.97
C THR A 189 8.25 0.47 5.80
N GLN A 190 9.35 0.91 5.20
CA GLN A 190 10.31 1.80 5.84
C GLN A 190 9.69 3.16 6.15
N GLN A 191 9.02 3.78 5.17
CA GLN A 191 8.34 5.08 5.38
C GLN A 191 7.29 5.00 6.47
N TRP A 192 6.51 3.91 6.51
CA TRP A 192 5.56 3.64 7.58
C TRP A 192 6.25 3.55 8.93
N TRP A 193 7.31 2.72 8.99
CA TRP A 193 8.06 2.52 10.21
C TRP A 193 8.62 3.83 10.72
N GLU A 194 9.21 4.66 9.85
CA GLU A 194 9.74 5.97 10.22
C GLU A 194 8.65 6.91 10.77
N ARG A 195 7.45 6.92 10.17
CA ARG A 195 6.32 7.77 10.62
C ARG A 195 5.71 7.30 11.94
N GLU A 196 5.37 6.02 12.05
CA GLU A 196 4.54 5.49 13.13
C GLU A 196 5.37 4.94 14.30
N ALA A 197 6.39 4.13 14.01
CA ALA A 197 7.15 3.39 15.01
C ALA A 197 8.46 4.09 15.40
N GLY A 198 9.16 4.69 14.44
CA GLY A 198 10.47 5.33 14.60
C GLY A 198 10.41 6.70 15.29
N MET A 199 9.30 7.43 15.18
CA MET A 199 9.10 8.69 15.90
C MET A 199 8.67 8.49 17.36
N ASN A 200 8.14 7.31 17.72
CA ASN A 200 7.68 7.04 19.08
C ASN A 200 8.83 6.52 19.96
N LYS A 201 9.84 7.37 20.20
CA LYS A 201 10.99 7.09 21.10
C LYS A 201 10.57 6.72 22.54
N ASN A 202 9.30 6.94 22.88
CA ASN A 202 8.72 6.65 24.19
C ASN A 202 7.78 5.43 24.15
N ILE A 203 7.84 4.59 23.11
CA ILE A 203 7.00 3.39 23.06
C ILE A 203 7.30 2.49 24.25
N MET A 204 6.28 2.28 25.07
CA MET A 204 6.35 1.46 26.27
C MET A 204 5.52 0.21 26.02
N LEU A 205 6.21 -0.92 25.95
CA LEU A 205 5.65 -2.25 25.78
C LEU A 205 5.39 -2.89 27.15
N GLY A 206 4.48 -3.85 27.17
CA GLY A 206 4.14 -4.62 28.34
C GLY A 206 3.13 -3.93 29.26
N GLY A 207 2.82 -4.64 30.34
CA GLY A 207 1.74 -4.31 31.27
C GLY A 207 1.14 -5.57 31.88
N PRO A 208 0.16 -5.42 32.79
CA PRO A 208 -0.56 -6.56 33.33
C PRO A 208 -1.21 -7.40 32.23
N GLY A 209 -0.98 -8.71 32.23
CA GLY A 209 -1.59 -9.64 31.29
C GLY A 209 -0.99 -9.68 29.88
N THR A 210 0.02 -8.87 29.58
CA THR A 210 0.66 -8.84 28.25
C THR A 210 1.97 -9.64 28.23
N ILE A 211 2.32 -10.19 27.06
CA ILE A 211 3.60 -10.85 26.81
C ILE A 211 4.40 -9.99 25.84
N VAL A 212 5.64 -9.67 26.21
CA VAL A 212 6.61 -9.03 25.31
C VAL A 212 7.62 -10.09 24.89
N GLU A 213 7.69 -10.34 23.59
CA GLU A 213 8.71 -11.17 22.96
C GLU A 213 9.91 -10.31 22.60
N ILE A 214 11.11 -10.84 22.85
CA ILE A 214 12.38 -10.15 22.60
C ILE A 214 13.24 -11.07 21.76
N ASP A 215 13.80 -10.54 20.68
CA ASP A 215 14.65 -11.31 19.78
C ASP A 215 15.87 -10.51 19.28
N GLU A 216 16.91 -11.24 18.87
CA GLU A 216 18.15 -10.70 18.31
C GLU A 216 18.36 -11.24 16.90
N SER A 217 18.25 -10.37 15.91
CA SER A 217 18.44 -10.71 14.50
C SER A 217 19.79 -10.22 13.98
N ALA A 218 20.50 -11.10 13.27
CA ALA A 218 21.79 -10.78 12.64
C ALA A 218 21.62 -10.59 11.12
N MET A 219 21.79 -9.36 10.64
CA MET A 219 21.70 -9.03 9.22
C MET A 219 23.08 -8.90 8.60
N TYR A 220 23.33 -9.60 7.50
CA TYR A 220 24.58 -9.52 6.75
C TYR A 220 24.32 -9.64 5.25
N LYS A 221 25.10 -8.91 4.45
CA LYS A 221 25.00 -8.97 2.98
C LYS A 221 25.97 -10.03 2.44
N ALA A 222 25.44 -11.09 1.85
CA ALA A 222 26.26 -12.08 1.16
C ALA A 222 26.55 -11.67 -0.29
N LYS A 223 27.82 -11.49 -0.65
CA LYS A 223 28.20 -11.33 -2.07
C LYS A 223 28.01 -12.68 -2.77
N TYR A 224 27.20 -12.70 -3.84
CA TYR A 224 26.87 -13.88 -4.66
C TYR A 224 26.22 -15.07 -3.90
N HIS A 225 25.51 -14.82 -2.80
CA HIS A 225 24.92 -15.89 -1.95
C HIS A 225 25.92 -16.98 -1.51
N ARG A 226 27.24 -16.70 -1.56
CA ARG A 226 28.31 -17.64 -1.23
C ARG A 226 29.10 -17.16 -0.01
N GLY A 227 29.59 -18.10 0.80
CA GLY A 227 30.54 -17.86 1.91
C GLY A 227 29.94 -17.80 3.32
N HIS A 228 30.77 -18.05 4.33
CA HIS A 228 30.39 -18.11 5.76
C HIS A 228 30.02 -16.74 6.36
N MET A 229 28.94 -16.72 7.14
CA MET A 229 28.36 -15.57 7.86
C MET A 229 29.37 -14.85 8.78
N LEU A 230 30.20 -15.61 9.51
CA LEU A 230 30.98 -15.12 10.65
C LEU A 230 32.07 -14.08 10.33
N ARG A 231 32.46 -13.90 9.06
CA ARG A 231 33.55 -12.99 8.66
C ARG A 231 33.07 -11.65 8.09
N ARG A 232 31.76 -11.38 8.06
CA ARG A 232 31.20 -10.21 7.38
C ARG A 232 30.77 -9.11 8.36
N PRO A 233 30.81 -7.83 7.95
CA PRO A 233 30.12 -6.77 8.67
C PRO A 233 28.67 -7.18 8.87
N THR A 234 28.29 -7.31 10.13
CA THR A 234 26.98 -7.80 10.56
C THR A 234 26.30 -6.69 11.33
N ILE A 235 25.08 -6.36 10.94
CA ILE A 235 24.21 -5.43 11.65
C ILE A 235 23.37 -6.26 12.61
N TRP A 236 23.43 -5.96 13.90
CA TRP A 236 22.56 -6.59 14.88
C TRP A 236 21.33 -5.73 15.08
N ILE A 237 20.17 -6.34 14.96
CA ILE A 237 18.87 -5.73 15.24
C ILE A 237 18.34 -6.39 16.50
N PHE A 238 18.03 -5.57 17.49
CA PHE A 238 17.38 -5.99 18.71
C PHE A 238 15.91 -5.58 18.66
N GLY A 239 15.02 -6.55 18.64
CA GLY A 239 13.58 -6.37 18.47
C GLY A 239 12.79 -6.71 19.72
N MET A 240 11.68 -6.01 19.92
CA MET A 240 10.69 -6.27 20.96
C MET A 240 9.30 -6.18 20.34
N LEU A 241 8.42 -7.14 20.65
CA LEU A 241 7.05 -7.19 20.16
C LEU A 241 6.08 -7.48 21.31
N GLU A 242 5.06 -6.64 21.49
CA GLU A 242 3.95 -6.93 22.39
C GLU A 242 2.91 -7.80 21.68
N ARG A 243 2.72 -9.02 22.17
CA ARG A 243 1.85 -10.01 21.53
C ARG A 243 0.40 -9.50 21.51
N GLY A 244 -0.23 -9.57 20.34
CA GLY A 244 -1.65 -9.27 20.15
C GLY A 244 -2.00 -7.77 20.06
N THR A 245 -1.03 -6.85 20.18
CA THR A 245 -1.30 -5.41 20.08
C THR A 245 -0.64 -4.74 18.89
N GLY A 246 0.27 -5.43 18.20
CA GLY A 246 1.00 -4.89 17.05
C GLY A 246 2.07 -3.85 17.41
N LYS A 247 2.27 -3.54 18.70
CA LYS A 247 3.33 -2.63 19.12
C LYS A 247 4.68 -3.32 19.06
N ALA A 248 5.64 -2.70 18.39
CA ALA A 248 6.98 -3.19 18.26
C ALA A 248 8.02 -2.07 18.43
N ALA A 249 9.19 -2.42 18.94
CA ALA A 249 10.36 -1.56 19.01
C ALA A 249 11.56 -2.31 18.41
N MET A 250 12.34 -1.64 17.56
CA MET A 250 13.54 -2.23 16.95
C MET A 250 14.71 -1.26 17.04
N PHE A 251 15.89 -1.81 17.39
CA PHE A 251 17.11 -1.03 17.60
C PHE A 251 18.28 -1.67 16.85
N VAL A 252 19.01 -0.86 16.08
CA VAL A 252 20.33 -1.29 15.60
C VAL A 252 21.31 -1.19 16.75
N VAL A 253 21.94 -2.31 17.12
CA VAL A 253 22.86 -2.39 18.26
C VAL A 253 24.27 -2.77 17.83
N PRO A 254 25.32 -2.22 18.46
CA PRO A 254 26.70 -2.57 18.11
C PRO A 254 27.09 -3.97 18.60
N ARG A 255 26.48 -4.45 19.70
CA ARG A 255 26.80 -5.75 20.35
C ARG A 255 25.56 -6.31 21.07
N ARG A 256 25.39 -7.63 21.02
CA ARG A 256 24.34 -8.39 21.74
C ARG A 256 24.73 -8.82 23.15
N ASN A 257 25.24 -7.89 23.95
CA ASN A 257 25.60 -8.19 25.33
C ASN A 257 24.66 -7.48 26.30
N ARG A 258 24.60 -7.97 27.54
CA ARG A 258 23.75 -7.41 28.60
C ARG A 258 23.95 -5.89 28.76
N ARG A 259 25.17 -5.37 28.64
CA ARG A 259 25.45 -3.93 28.81
C ARG A 259 24.77 -3.07 27.74
N THR A 260 24.59 -3.61 26.53
CA THR A 260 23.90 -2.92 25.43
C THR A 260 22.40 -3.16 25.47
N LEU A 261 21.94 -4.39 25.72
CA LEU A 261 20.53 -4.76 25.58
C LEU A 261 19.69 -4.43 26.81
N PHE A 262 20.23 -4.60 28.01
CA PHE A 262 19.47 -4.41 29.25
C PHE A 262 18.94 -2.97 29.42
N PRO A 263 19.71 -1.90 29.12
CA PRO A 263 19.17 -0.54 29.17
C PRO A 263 18.01 -0.32 28.20
N LEU A 264 18.07 -0.92 27.00
CA LEU A 264 16.98 -0.83 26.02
C LEU A 264 15.71 -1.50 26.55
N ILE A 265 15.83 -2.69 27.16
CA ILE A 265 14.69 -3.38 27.79
C ILE A 265 14.09 -2.51 28.90
N GLN A 266 14.92 -1.96 29.79
CA GLN A 266 14.42 -1.13 30.90
C GLN A 266 13.72 0.14 30.44
N ALA A 267 14.15 0.72 29.31
CA ALA A 267 13.56 1.92 28.76
C ALA A 267 12.22 1.66 28.03
N HIS A 268 12.01 0.45 27.50
CA HIS A 268 10.88 0.16 26.59
C HIS A 268 9.95 -0.96 27.07
N VAL A 269 10.25 -1.65 28.17
CA VAL A 269 9.40 -2.73 28.71
C VAL A 269 9.03 -2.42 30.15
N ARG A 270 7.73 -2.40 30.45
CA ARG A 270 7.23 -2.20 31.81
C ARG A 270 7.75 -3.31 32.74
N PRO A 271 8.32 -2.96 33.90
CA PRO A 271 8.71 -3.96 34.89
C PRO A 271 7.49 -4.77 35.32
N ARG A 272 7.60 -6.10 35.26
CA ARG A 272 6.60 -6.97 35.86
C ARG A 272 6.78 -6.91 37.38
N LYS A 273 5.85 -6.28 38.09
CA LYS A 273 5.72 -6.52 39.53
C LYS A 273 5.23 -7.96 39.70
N LEU A 274 6.00 -8.79 40.38
CA LEU A 274 5.48 -10.05 40.89
C LEU A 274 4.44 -9.66 41.94
N THR A 275 3.16 -9.84 41.63
CA THR A 275 2.12 -9.85 42.65
C THR A 275 2.36 -11.11 43.49
N GLU A 276 2.60 -10.90 44.79
CA GLU A 276 2.73 -11.94 45.81
C GLU A 276 1.51 -12.86 45.87
#